data_AF-A0A371QJ35-F1
#
_entry.id   AF-A0A371QJ35-F1
#
_cell.length_a   1.000
_cell.length_b   1.000
_cell.length_c   1.000
_cell.angle_alpha   90.00
_cell.angle_beta   90.00
_cell.angle_gamma   90.00
#
_symmetry.space_group_name_H-M   'P 1'
#
loop_
_entity.id
_entity.type
_entity.pdbx_description
1 polymer ?
#
loop_
_entity_poly.entity_id
_entity_poly.type
_entity_poly.pdbx_seq_one_letter_code
_entity_poly.pdbx_strand_id
1 'polypeptide(L)'
;MRQSAQNLPDPDEASDFESHSLPDEIKMFAGVERYLHGTARPISKITGINPQSFPPLKKLNDAQAAFLLDEMIKLLKAYHFYPDFPKHLPDHIRYNLLRDNWNAEMVYTGEGHSHIEFCTYNPDECPFPGEFCQCKNYDSGI
;
A
#
# COMPACT_ATOMS: atom_id res chain seq x y z
N MET A 1 3.73 -14.52 -3.15
CA MET A 1 4.46 -13.25 -2.99
C MET A 1 5.59 -13.12 -4.01
N ARG A 2 6.68 -13.90 -3.94
CA ARG A 2 7.83 -13.76 -4.87
C ARG A 2 7.49 -13.86 -6.36
N GLN A 3 6.63 -14.80 -6.75
CA GLN A 3 6.21 -14.96 -8.15
C GLN A 3 5.43 -13.74 -8.67
N SER A 4 4.58 -13.13 -7.84
CA SER A 4 3.83 -11.91 -8.22
C SER A 4 4.77 -10.70 -8.33
N ALA A 5 5.75 -10.57 -7.44
CA ALA A 5 6.77 -9.52 -7.53
C ALA A 5 7.69 -9.64 -8.76
N GLN A 6 7.79 -10.82 -9.37
CA GLN A 6 8.62 -11.07 -10.56
C GLN A 6 7.87 -10.87 -11.88
N ASN A 7 6.54 -10.88 -11.84
CA ASN A 7 5.67 -10.77 -13.01
C ASN A 7 4.71 -9.60 -12.81
N LEU A 8 5.28 -8.39 -12.75
CA LEU A 8 4.48 -7.17 -12.65
C LEU A 8 3.65 -7.01 -13.93
N PRO A 9 2.36 -6.64 -13.82
CA PRO A 9 1.53 -6.43 -14.98
C PRO A 9 1.95 -5.15 -15.71
N ASP A 10 1.68 -5.07 -17.02
CA ASP A 10 1.83 -3.82 -17.76
C ASP A 10 0.88 -2.76 -17.16
N PRO A 11 1.36 -1.57 -16.78
CA PRO A 11 0.52 -0.50 -16.25
C PRO A 11 -0.63 -0.09 -17.18
N ASP A 12 -0.47 -0.18 -18.49
CA ASP A 12 -1.52 0.14 -19.47
C ASP A 12 -2.55 -0.97 -19.62
N GLU A 13 -2.22 -2.22 -19.26
CA GLU A 13 -3.19 -3.31 -19.16
C GLU A 13 -3.87 -3.36 -17.77
N ALA A 14 -3.13 -2.99 -16.73
CA ALA A 14 -3.60 -3.04 -15.35
C ALA A 14 -4.43 -1.82 -14.95
N SER A 15 -4.14 -0.66 -15.53
CA SER A 15 -4.98 0.53 -15.44
C SER A 15 -5.94 0.55 -16.62
N ASP A 16 -7.21 0.92 -16.40
CA ASP A 16 -8.17 1.12 -17.49
C ASP A 16 -7.89 2.45 -18.26
N PHE A 17 -6.65 2.95 -18.20
CA PHE A 17 -6.22 4.23 -18.74
C PHE A 17 -5.24 3.99 -19.89
N GLU A 18 -5.64 4.38 -21.10
CA GLU A 18 -4.86 4.17 -22.32
C GLU A 18 -3.78 5.25 -22.47
N SER A 19 -2.61 5.06 -21.86
CA SER A 19 -1.52 6.05 -21.92
C SER A 19 -1.04 6.34 -23.36
N HIS A 20 -1.22 5.40 -24.28
CA HIS A 20 -0.89 5.56 -25.70
C HIS A 20 -1.75 6.62 -26.42
N SER A 21 -2.91 6.96 -25.87
CA SER A 21 -3.76 8.05 -26.38
C SER A 21 -3.24 9.44 -26.01
N LEU A 22 -2.28 9.53 -25.08
CA LEU A 22 -1.69 10.80 -24.68
C LEU A 22 -0.86 11.41 -25.81
N PRO A 23 -0.91 12.75 -25.99
CA PRO A 23 0.04 13.45 -26.84
C PRO A 23 1.48 13.14 -26.44
N ASP A 24 2.41 13.07 -27.41
CA ASP A 24 3.82 12.74 -27.15
C ASP A 24 4.46 13.64 -26.08
N GLU A 25 4.06 14.90 -26.03
CA GLU A 25 4.52 15.90 -25.05
C GLU A 25 4.17 15.54 -23.60
N ILE A 26 3.10 14.77 -23.38
CA ILE A 26 2.55 14.43 -22.06
C ILE A 26 2.86 12.98 -21.68
N LYS A 27 3.35 12.13 -22.60
CA LYS A 27 3.68 10.72 -22.30
C LYS A 27 4.66 10.55 -21.13
N MET A 28 5.55 11.52 -20.87
CA MET A 28 6.44 11.49 -19.71
C MET A 28 5.71 11.60 -18.36
N PHE A 29 4.45 12.02 -18.35
CA PHE A 29 3.58 12.12 -17.18
C PHE A 29 2.54 10.98 -17.12
N ALA A 30 2.71 9.92 -17.92
CA ALA A 30 1.75 8.81 -17.96
C ALA A 30 1.41 8.25 -16.58
N GLY A 31 2.37 8.09 -15.66
CA GLY A 31 2.09 7.64 -14.29
C GLY A 31 1.25 8.63 -13.47
N VAL A 32 1.40 9.94 -13.69
CA VAL A 32 0.57 10.97 -13.06
C VAL A 32 -0.85 10.90 -13.61
N GLU A 33 -1.00 10.79 -14.92
CA GLU A 33 -2.31 10.65 -15.58
C GLU A 33 -3.02 9.36 -15.13
N ARG A 34 -2.30 8.24 -15.06
CA ARG A 34 -2.82 7.00 -14.47
C ARG A 34 -3.24 7.21 -13.02
N TYR A 35 -2.48 7.93 -12.20
CA TYR A 35 -2.86 8.18 -10.80
C TYR A 35 -4.16 8.99 -10.69
N LEU A 36 -4.36 9.98 -11.55
CA LEU A 36 -5.52 10.87 -11.52
C LEU A 36 -6.78 10.25 -12.14
N HIS A 37 -6.61 9.43 -13.18
CA HIS A 37 -7.71 8.95 -14.02
C HIS A 37 -7.87 7.43 -14.03
N GLY A 38 -6.88 6.70 -13.53
CA GLY A 38 -6.92 5.25 -13.42
C GLY A 38 -7.92 4.76 -12.40
N THR A 39 -8.40 3.54 -12.60
CA THR A 39 -9.39 2.92 -11.72
C THR A 39 -8.70 2.33 -10.50
N ALA A 40 -9.13 2.75 -9.31
CA ALA A 40 -8.66 2.17 -8.06
C ALA A 40 -9.19 0.73 -7.94
N ARG A 41 -8.32 -0.19 -7.54
CA ARG A 41 -8.65 -1.61 -7.36
C ARG A 41 -8.09 -2.10 -6.03
N PRO A 42 -8.72 -3.09 -5.38
CA PRO A 42 -8.17 -3.69 -4.17
C PRO A 42 -6.76 -4.23 -4.41
N ILE A 43 -5.84 -4.04 -3.46
CA ILE A 43 -4.48 -4.60 -3.51
C ILE A 43 -4.52 -6.12 -3.78
N SER A 44 -5.49 -6.82 -3.23
CA SER A 44 -5.71 -8.25 -3.48
C SER A 44 -5.97 -8.59 -4.95
N LYS A 45 -6.62 -7.71 -5.71
CA LYS A 45 -6.82 -7.85 -7.16
C LYS A 45 -5.58 -7.50 -7.94
N ILE A 46 -4.90 -6.41 -7.58
CA ILE A 46 -3.67 -5.94 -8.25
C ILE A 46 -2.54 -6.97 -8.13
N THR A 47 -2.36 -7.51 -6.93
CA THR A 47 -1.30 -8.50 -6.64
C THR A 47 -1.72 -9.94 -6.95
N GLY A 48 -3.03 -10.18 -7.14
CA GLY A 48 -3.59 -11.53 -7.24
C GLY A 48 -3.54 -12.34 -5.93
N ILE A 49 -3.19 -11.72 -4.80
CA ILE A 49 -3.07 -12.40 -3.50
C ILE A 49 -4.32 -12.13 -2.65
N ASN A 50 -5.08 -13.18 -2.38
CA ASN A 50 -6.26 -13.09 -1.51
C ASN A 50 -5.84 -12.81 -0.06
N PRO A 51 -6.52 -11.90 0.69
CA PRO A 51 -6.22 -11.61 2.10
C PRO A 51 -6.23 -12.85 3.01
N GLN A 52 -7.03 -13.86 2.69
CA GLN A 52 -7.09 -15.12 3.45
C GLN A 52 -5.81 -15.95 3.34
N SER A 53 -4.92 -15.62 2.41
CA SER A 53 -3.60 -16.24 2.28
C SER A 53 -2.65 -15.80 3.40
N PHE A 54 -2.95 -14.70 4.09
CA PHE A 54 -2.16 -14.20 5.21
C PHE A 54 -2.67 -14.78 6.53
N PRO A 55 -1.83 -15.53 7.28
CA PRO A 55 -2.22 -16.09 8.56
C PRO A 55 -2.67 -15.00 9.54
N PRO A 56 -3.72 -15.23 10.35
CA PRO A 56 -4.09 -14.30 11.41
C PRO A 56 -2.97 -14.22 12.45
N LEU A 57 -2.76 -13.03 13.05
CA LEU A 57 -1.65 -12.77 13.98
C LEU A 57 -1.55 -13.80 15.12
N LYS A 58 -2.69 -14.25 15.66
CA LYS A 58 -2.76 -15.27 16.72
C LYS A 58 -2.13 -16.64 16.37
N LYS A 59 -1.81 -16.89 15.09
CA LYS A 59 -1.15 -18.11 14.62
C LYS A 59 0.34 -17.91 14.32
N LEU A 60 0.87 -16.72 14.55
CA LEU A 60 2.24 -16.34 14.26
C LEU A 60 2.96 -16.00 15.56
N ASN A 61 4.23 -16.36 15.64
CA ASN A 61 5.14 -15.73 16.59
C ASN A 61 5.73 -14.44 15.98
N ASP A 62 6.42 -13.65 16.81
CA ASP A 62 6.97 -12.35 16.40
C ASP A 62 7.92 -12.45 15.20
N ALA A 63 8.80 -13.46 15.19
CA ALA A 63 9.75 -13.67 14.10
C ALA A 63 9.04 -14.01 12.77
N GLN A 64 7.96 -14.80 12.82
CA GLN A 64 7.16 -15.13 11.64
C GLN A 64 6.36 -13.91 11.14
N ALA A 65 5.79 -13.11 12.05
CA ALA A 65 5.08 -11.89 11.70
C ALA A 65 6.01 -10.87 11.03
N ALA A 66 7.21 -10.66 11.59
CA ALA A 66 8.23 -9.79 11.02
C ALA A 66 8.68 -10.27 9.63
N PHE A 67 8.95 -11.58 9.47
CA PHE A 67 9.33 -12.15 8.19
C PHE A 67 8.24 -11.97 7.11
N LEU A 68 6.98 -12.23 7.45
CA LEU A 68 5.87 -12.05 6.52
C LEU A 68 5.67 -10.57 6.16
N LEU A 69 5.74 -9.68 7.15
CA LEU A 69 5.67 -8.24 6.95
C LEU A 69 6.74 -7.77 5.95
N ASP A 70 7.98 -8.22 6.11
CA ASP A 70 9.08 -7.87 5.20
C ASP A 70 8.81 -8.32 3.76
N GLU A 71 8.32 -9.55 3.56
CA GLU A 71 7.99 -10.04 2.22
C GLU A 71 6.77 -9.33 1.63
N MET A 72 5.77 -8.96 2.45
CA MET A 72 4.62 -8.16 2.03
C MET A 72 5.07 -6.75 1.59
N ILE A 73 5.95 -6.09 2.35
CA ILE A 73 6.49 -4.78 2.00
C ILE A 73 7.33 -4.84 0.72
N LYS A 74 8.19 -5.85 0.57
CA LYS A 74 8.97 -6.05 -0.66
C LYS A 74 8.06 -6.23 -1.88
N LEU A 75 6.99 -7.01 -1.73
CA LEU A 75 5.99 -7.18 -2.77
C LEU A 75 5.37 -5.83 -3.14
N LEU A 76 4.83 -5.09 -2.16
CA LEU A 76 4.17 -3.81 -2.41
C LEU A 76 5.09 -2.79 -3.05
N LYS A 77 6.36 -2.72 -2.61
CA LYS A 77 7.36 -1.84 -3.22
C LYS A 77 7.63 -2.18 -4.68
N ALA A 78 7.62 -3.47 -5.06
CA ALA A 78 7.72 -3.86 -6.46
C ALA A 78 6.53 -3.35 -7.29
N TYR A 79 5.35 -3.19 -6.67
CA TYR A 79 4.17 -2.58 -7.26
C TYR A 79 4.09 -1.06 -7.06
N HIS A 80 5.17 -0.40 -6.61
CA HIS A 80 5.20 1.03 -6.32
C HIS A 80 4.27 1.50 -5.18
N PHE A 81 3.84 0.57 -4.33
CA PHE A 81 3.04 0.85 -3.14
C PHE A 81 3.89 0.89 -1.87
N TYR A 82 3.72 1.94 -1.09
CA TYR A 82 4.53 2.22 0.10
C TYR A 82 3.64 2.35 1.33
N PRO A 83 3.55 1.31 2.18
CA PRO A 83 2.84 1.40 3.45
C PRO A 83 3.42 2.52 4.32
N ASP A 84 2.58 3.47 4.73
CA ASP A 84 3.01 4.56 5.60
C ASP A 84 2.80 4.22 7.07
N PHE A 85 3.89 3.92 7.77
CA PHE A 85 3.86 3.55 9.19
C PHE A 85 4.58 4.61 10.03
N PRO A 86 4.08 4.93 11.23
CA PRO A 86 4.84 5.66 12.22
C PRO A 86 6.18 4.99 12.51
N LYS A 87 7.19 5.82 12.81
CA LYS A 87 8.52 5.32 13.23
C LYS A 87 8.37 4.43 14.46
N HIS A 88 9.13 3.34 14.48
CA HIS A 88 9.20 2.39 15.59
C HIS A 88 7.89 1.64 15.94
N LEU A 89 6.87 1.70 15.07
CA LEU A 89 5.67 0.88 15.26
C LEU A 89 6.05 -0.62 15.26
N PRO A 90 5.66 -1.41 16.27
CA PRO A 90 6.02 -2.83 16.34
C PRO A 90 5.56 -3.65 15.12
N ASP A 91 6.38 -4.59 14.67
CA ASP A 91 6.13 -5.36 13.45
C ASP A 91 4.84 -6.19 13.50
N HIS A 92 4.45 -6.72 14.66
CA HIS A 92 3.18 -7.43 14.79
C HIS A 92 1.97 -6.52 14.55
N ILE A 93 2.04 -5.24 14.94
CA ILE A 93 0.99 -4.25 14.66
C ILE A 93 1.02 -3.87 13.18
N ARG A 94 2.21 -3.58 12.62
CA ARG A 94 2.38 -3.27 11.19
C ARG A 94 1.85 -4.39 10.29
N TYR A 95 2.16 -5.64 10.63
CA TYR A 95 1.64 -6.82 9.96
C TYR A 95 0.11 -6.87 10.01
N ASN A 96 -0.48 -6.68 11.19
CA ASN A 96 -1.92 -6.75 11.35
C ASN A 96 -2.63 -5.64 10.56
N LEU A 97 -2.14 -4.40 10.64
CA LEU A 97 -2.68 -3.27 9.87
C LEU A 97 -2.61 -3.52 8.37
N LEU A 98 -1.47 -3.99 7.87
CA LEU A 98 -1.31 -4.24 6.44
C LEU A 98 -2.19 -5.39 5.95
N ARG A 99 -2.30 -6.45 6.75
CA ARG A 99 -3.20 -7.58 6.47
C ARG A 99 -4.66 -7.14 6.43
N ASP A 100 -5.10 -6.35 7.41
CA ASP A 100 -6.49 -5.92 7.52
C ASP A 100 -6.87 -4.93 6.41
N ASN A 101 -5.91 -4.16 5.92
CA ASN A 101 -6.06 -3.23 4.80
C ASN A 101 -5.66 -3.83 3.44
N TRP A 102 -5.50 -5.14 3.31
CA TRP A 102 -5.12 -5.76 2.03
C TRP A 102 -6.18 -5.64 0.92
N ASN A 103 -7.39 -5.18 1.27
CA ASN A 103 -8.43 -4.83 0.31
C ASN A 103 -8.59 -3.32 0.10
N ALA A 104 -7.69 -2.49 0.65
CA ALA A 104 -7.65 -1.07 0.34
C ALA A 104 -7.49 -0.88 -1.18
N GLU A 105 -8.22 0.11 -1.70
CA GLU A 105 -8.20 0.42 -3.12
C GLU A 105 -6.99 1.29 -3.44
N MET A 106 -6.21 0.86 -4.44
CA MET A 106 -5.03 1.56 -4.92
C MET A 106 -5.11 1.70 -6.44
N VAL A 107 -4.52 2.76 -6.98
CA VAL A 107 -4.32 2.92 -8.42
C VAL A 107 -2.92 2.41 -8.76
N TYR A 108 -2.81 1.40 -9.60
CA TYR A 108 -1.52 0.92 -10.07
C TYR A 108 -1.02 1.78 -11.23
N THR A 109 0.05 2.53 -10.99
CA THR A 109 0.64 3.47 -11.94
C THR A 109 1.83 2.89 -12.70
N GLY A 110 2.44 1.84 -12.16
CA GLY A 110 3.70 1.26 -12.64
C GLY A 110 4.96 2.04 -12.31
N GLU A 111 4.82 3.22 -11.71
CA GLU A 111 5.94 4.12 -11.40
C GLU A 111 5.59 5.10 -10.28
N GLY A 112 6.58 5.85 -9.80
CA GLY A 112 6.42 6.77 -8.68
C GLY A 112 6.23 6.03 -7.35
N HIS A 113 5.77 6.75 -6.33
CA HIS A 113 5.45 6.20 -5.01
C HIS A 113 3.99 6.53 -4.67
N SER A 114 3.15 5.50 -4.57
CA SER A 114 1.79 5.64 -4.04
C SER A 114 1.76 5.09 -2.62
N HIS A 115 1.39 5.94 -1.67
CA HIS A 115 1.40 5.59 -0.26
C HIS A 115 0.11 4.88 0.13
N ILE A 116 0.22 3.81 0.93
CA ILE A 116 -0.93 3.18 1.58
C ILE A 116 -1.06 3.82 2.95
N GLU A 117 -2.00 4.76 3.04
CA GLU A 117 -2.34 5.47 4.26
C GLU A 117 -3.27 4.60 5.12
N PHE A 118 -2.91 4.43 6.41
CA PHE A 118 -3.79 3.74 7.36
C PHE A 118 -4.60 4.73 8.21
N CYS A 119 -4.08 5.94 8.40
CA CYS A 119 -4.68 6.95 9.27
C CYS A 119 -5.45 7.97 8.43
N THR A 120 -6.65 8.34 8.88
CA THR A 120 -7.47 9.41 8.29
C THR A 120 -7.11 10.80 8.81
N TYR A 121 -6.02 10.90 9.55
CA TYR A 121 -5.58 12.10 10.27
C TYR A 121 -6.56 12.58 11.36
N ASN A 122 -7.55 11.75 11.72
CA ASN A 122 -8.44 11.96 12.85
C ASN A 122 -7.86 11.30 14.12
N PRO A 123 -7.49 12.05 15.16
CA PRO A 123 -6.94 11.50 16.40
C PRO A 123 -7.84 10.48 17.11
N ASP A 124 -9.16 10.61 16.96
CA ASP A 124 -10.16 9.76 17.64
C ASP A 124 -10.35 8.42 16.94
N GLU A 125 -10.00 8.33 15.66
CA GLU A 125 -10.12 7.13 14.81
C GLU A 125 -8.76 6.57 14.40
N CYS A 126 -7.68 7.04 15.04
CA CYS A 126 -6.33 6.65 14.67
C CYS A 126 -6.12 5.14 14.90
N PRO A 127 -5.71 4.37 13.86
CA PRO A 127 -5.53 2.93 13.98
C PRO A 127 -4.24 2.55 14.71
N PHE A 128 -3.36 3.53 14.94
CA PHE A 128 -2.11 3.32 15.66
C PHE A 128 -2.34 3.43 17.17
N PRO A 129 -1.71 2.57 18.00
CA PRO A 129 -1.79 2.72 19.45
C PRO A 129 -1.32 4.12 19.90
N GLY A 130 -1.90 4.65 20.98
CA GLY A 130 -1.85 6.07 21.31
C GLY A 130 -0.46 6.73 21.31
N GLU A 131 0.60 6.02 21.71
CA GLU A 131 1.98 6.53 21.70
C GLU A 131 2.56 6.70 20.27
N PHE A 132 1.97 6.04 19.27
CA PHE A 132 2.33 6.11 17.86
C PHE A 132 1.38 7.00 17.04
N CYS A 133 0.32 7.57 17.65
CA CYS A 133 -0.56 8.51 16.98
C CYS A 133 0.14 9.87 16.84
N GLN A 134 0.49 10.23 15.60
CA GLN A 134 1.21 11.47 15.31
C GLN A 134 0.29 12.70 15.22
N CYS A 135 -1.02 12.51 15.03
CA CYS A 135 -2.00 13.60 14.92
C CYS A 135 -2.14 14.41 16.22
N LYS A 136 -1.97 13.77 17.38
CA LYS A 136 -2.09 14.43 18.70
C LYS A 136 -0.97 15.44 19.00
N ASN A 137 0.12 15.41 18.24
CA ASN A 137 1.25 16.33 18.42
C ASN A 137 1.08 17.67 17.68
N TYR A 138 0.02 17.82 16.85
CA TYR A 138 -0.25 19.05 16.11
C TYR A 138 -1.20 20.02 16.81
N ASP A 139 -1.91 19.58 17.88
CA ASP A 139 -2.82 20.44 18.66
C ASP A 139 -2.11 21.33 19.70
N SER A 140 -0.77 21.29 19.76
CA SER A 140 0.03 22.11 20.67
C SER A 140 0.77 23.24 19.93
N GLY A 141 0.01 24.24 19.49
CA GLY A 141 0.45 25.63 19.39
C GLY A 141 1.05 26.12 18.06
N ILE A 142 0.20 26.75 17.24
CA ILE A 142 0.51 28.03 16.58
C ILE A 142 -0.19 29.13 17.38
#